data_AF-A0A820JAX8-F1
#
_entry.id   AF-A0A820JAX8-F1
#
_cell.length_a   1.000
_cell.length_b   1.000
_cell.length_c   1.000
_cell.angle_alpha   90.00
_cell.angle_beta   90.00
_cell.angle_gamma   90.00
#
_symmetry.space_group_name_H-M   'P 1'
#
loop_
_entity.id
_entity.type
_entity.pdbx_description
1 polymer ?
#
loop_
_entity_poly.entity_id
_entity_poly.type
_entity_poly.pdbx_seq_one_letter_code
_entity_poly.pdbx_strand_id
1 'polypeptide(L)'
;QETLNRLKIEEQIMRLEDIVTLYKDGLRFMDLIEQANRYVVNLFNSPTLADCKQAIDFFVKLRHYRLTLPNIEQNIRLMFSLIWSVDKSICETITQAFVKIYFDVSPTIARIHIPLHQARGIIRALKSATFSEELCFEEILKQLIKEKKIPTKTITEALWKFYKLPSDDNTDVIS
;
A
#
# COMPACT_ATOMS: atom_id res chain seq x y z
N GLN A 1 42.46 5.82 -33.84
CA GLN A 1 41.30 4.93 -33.71
C GLN A 1 41.35 4.12 -32.40
N GLU A 2 42.45 3.43 -32.08
CA GLU A 2 42.56 2.61 -30.85
C GLU A 2 42.49 3.40 -29.54
N THR A 3 43.13 4.57 -29.45
CA THR A 3 43.07 5.46 -28.27
C THR A 3 41.67 6.02 -28.03
N LEU A 4 40.96 6.40 -29.10
CA LEU A 4 39.56 6.82 -29.02
C LEU A 4 38.64 5.68 -28.56
N ASN A 5 38.93 4.44 -28.97
CA ASN A 5 38.18 3.27 -28.52
C ASN A 5 38.47 2.94 -27.04
N ARG A 6 39.71 3.09 -26.56
CA ARG A 6 40.04 2.93 -25.13
C ARG A 6 39.31 3.93 -24.25
N LEU A 7 39.32 5.22 -24.63
CA LEU A 7 38.60 6.26 -23.88
C LEU A 7 37.10 5.99 -23.79
N LYS A 8 36.48 5.51 -24.88
CA LYS A 8 35.07 5.11 -24.87
C LYS A 8 34.79 3.90 -23.95
N ILE A 9 35.71 2.95 -23.88
CA ILE A 9 35.60 1.79 -22.99
C ILE A 9 35.75 2.24 -21.52
N GLU A 10 36.70 3.11 -21.22
CA GLU A 10 36.89 3.67 -19.87
C GLU A 10 35.67 4.46 -19.40
N GLU A 11 35.08 5.30 -20.26
CA GLU A 11 33.83 6.00 -19.96
C GLU A 11 32.66 5.03 -19.71
N GLN A 12 32.58 3.93 -20.46
CA GLN A 12 31.55 2.91 -20.26
C GLN A 12 31.75 2.15 -18.95
N ILE A 13 32.99 1.80 -18.61
CA ILE A 13 33.31 1.15 -17.34
C ILE A 13 32.93 2.05 -16.18
N MET A 14 33.30 3.33 -16.22
CA MET A 14 32.99 4.30 -15.17
C MET A 14 31.47 4.44 -14.96
N ARG A 15 30.69 4.51 -16.05
CA ARG A 15 29.22 4.53 -15.95
C ARG A 15 28.66 3.25 -15.32
N LEU A 16 29.23 2.09 -15.66
CA LEU A 16 28.79 0.83 -15.07
C LEU A 16 29.15 0.75 -13.58
N GLU A 17 30.31 1.27 -13.17
CA GLU A 17 30.71 1.36 -11.77
C GLU A 17 29.80 2.29 -10.96
N ASP A 18 29.39 3.43 -11.54
CA ASP A 18 28.40 4.32 -10.93
C ASP A 18 27.04 3.63 -10.75
N ILE A 19 26.58 2.90 -11.77
CA ILE A 19 25.33 2.14 -11.70
C ILE A 19 25.41 1.04 -10.63
N VAL A 20 26.53 0.32 -10.56
CA VAL A 20 26.75 -0.71 -9.53
C VAL A 20 26.74 -0.09 -8.14
N THR A 21 27.36 1.06 -7.96
CA THR A 21 27.38 1.78 -6.68
C THR A 21 25.97 2.22 -6.28
N LEU A 22 25.20 2.78 -7.22
CA LEU A 22 23.81 3.15 -7.02
C LEU A 22 22.96 1.96 -6.54
N TYR A 23 23.09 0.79 -7.19
CA TYR A 23 22.35 -0.40 -6.77
C TYR A 23 22.80 -0.92 -5.40
N LYS A 24 24.10 -0.87 -5.09
CA LYS A 24 24.61 -1.25 -3.76
C LYS A 24 24.05 -0.35 -2.65
N ASP A 25 24.00 0.95 -2.90
CA ASP A 25 23.44 1.90 -1.94
C ASP A 25 21.91 1.74 -1.82
N GLY A 26 21.23 1.43 -2.93
CA GLY A 26 19.82 1.06 -2.93
C GLY A 26 19.52 -0.18 -2.07
N LEU A 27 20.37 -1.22 -2.16
CA LEU A 27 20.25 -2.42 -1.32
C LEU A 27 20.48 -2.10 0.16
N ARG A 28 21.51 -1.33 0.49
CA ARG A 28 21.76 -0.87 1.87
C ARG A 28 20.58 -0.09 2.44
N PHE A 29 19.97 0.77 1.62
CA PHE A 29 18.77 1.51 2.02
C PHE A 29 17.59 0.59 2.30
N MET A 30 17.37 -0.44 1.47
CA MET A 30 16.35 -1.46 1.72
C MET A 30 16.61 -2.23 3.03
N ASP A 31 17.86 -2.60 3.32
CA ASP A 31 18.22 -3.28 4.57
C ASP A 31 17.94 -2.41 5.81
N LEU A 32 18.19 -1.10 5.72
CA LEU A 32 17.87 -0.16 6.80
C LEU A 32 16.36 -0.03 7.02
N ILE A 33 15.57 0.02 5.94
CA ILE A 33 14.11 0.06 6.05
C ILE A 33 13.58 -1.25 6.64
N GLU A 34 14.12 -2.41 6.26
CA GLU A 34 13.68 -3.68 6.81
C GLU A 34 13.93 -3.74 8.33
N GLN A 35 15.09 -3.27 8.77
CA GLN A 35 15.41 -3.17 10.20
C GLN A 35 14.44 -2.21 10.90
N ALA A 36 14.20 -1.03 10.33
CA ALA A 36 13.27 -0.04 10.88
C ALA A 36 11.85 -0.59 10.98
N ASN A 37 11.37 -1.32 9.96
CA ASN A 37 10.03 -1.93 9.94
C ASN A 37 9.75 -2.77 11.18
N ARG A 38 10.73 -3.54 11.68
CA ARG A 38 10.59 -4.36 12.89
C ARG A 38 10.32 -3.52 14.14
N TYR A 39 10.86 -2.31 14.21
CA TYR A 39 10.66 -1.39 15.33
C TYR A 39 9.38 -0.56 15.19
N VAL A 40 9.06 -0.07 13.99
CA VAL A 40 7.89 0.82 13.85
C VAL A 40 6.55 0.10 14.01
N VAL A 41 6.47 -1.21 13.78
CA VAL A 41 5.28 -2.00 14.16
C VAL A 41 4.96 -1.86 15.65
N ASN A 42 5.99 -1.82 16.51
CA ASN A 42 5.78 -1.71 17.96
C ASN A 42 5.25 -0.34 18.37
N LEU A 43 5.44 0.69 17.53
CA LEU A 43 4.93 2.03 17.79
C LEU A 43 3.40 2.11 17.70
N PHE A 44 2.72 1.11 17.12
CA PHE A 44 1.25 1.03 17.18
C PHE A 44 0.72 0.89 18.61
N ASN A 45 1.53 0.35 19.53
CA ASN A 45 1.20 0.21 20.94
C ASN A 45 1.82 1.33 21.80
N SER A 46 2.41 2.36 21.19
CA SER A 46 2.96 3.49 21.93
C SER A 46 1.84 4.25 22.65
N PRO A 47 2.04 4.69 23.91
CA PRO A 47 1.09 5.56 24.59
C PRO A 47 1.02 6.96 23.95
N THR A 48 1.98 7.30 23.09
CA THR A 48 2.07 8.60 22.45
C THR A 48 1.35 8.58 21.10
N LEU A 49 0.26 9.36 21.01
CA LEU A 49 -0.54 9.51 19.78
C LEU A 49 0.30 9.87 18.54
N ALA A 50 1.32 10.71 18.71
CA ALA A 50 2.19 11.13 17.61
C ALA A 50 2.94 9.93 17.01
N ASP A 51 3.45 9.02 17.84
CA ASP A 51 4.19 7.84 17.39
C ASP A 51 3.29 6.91 16.58
N CYS A 52 2.06 6.67 17.05
CA CYS A 52 1.08 5.86 16.33
C CYS A 52 0.78 6.46 14.95
N LYS A 53 0.58 7.78 14.87
CA LYS A 53 0.33 8.47 13.60
C LYS A 53 1.51 8.41 12.65
N GLN A 54 2.74 8.58 13.15
CA GLN A 54 3.94 8.49 12.33
C GLN A 54 4.19 7.06 11.85
N ALA A 55 3.90 6.05 12.68
CA ALA A 55 3.94 4.66 12.28
C ALA A 55 2.93 4.37 11.16
N ILE A 56 1.69 4.86 11.27
CA ILE A 56 0.68 4.75 10.21
C ILE A 56 1.17 5.38 8.91
N ASP A 57 1.70 6.61 8.95
CA ASP A 57 2.22 7.30 7.77
C ASP A 57 3.40 6.55 7.12
N PHE A 58 4.26 5.94 7.94
CA PHE A 58 5.34 5.08 7.45
C PHE A 58 4.80 3.90 6.62
N PHE A 59 3.81 3.16 7.12
CA PHE A 59 3.23 2.03 6.37
C PHE A 59 2.47 2.45 5.11
N VAL A 60 1.78 3.60 5.14
CA VAL A 60 1.14 4.18 3.96
C VAL A 60 2.19 4.50 2.88
N LYS A 61 3.32 5.10 3.27
CA LYS A 61 4.43 5.40 2.34
C LYS A 61 5.07 4.13 1.78
N LEU A 62 5.35 3.14 2.62
CA LEU A 62 5.91 1.85 2.16
C LEU A 62 5.01 1.21 1.09
N ARG A 63 3.69 1.25 1.31
CA ARG A 63 2.71 0.74 0.35
C ARG A 63 2.65 1.57 -0.92
N HIS A 64 2.68 2.89 -0.82
CA HIS A 64 2.67 3.80 -1.97
C HIS A 64 3.88 3.56 -2.90
N TYR A 65 5.08 3.41 -2.32
CA TYR A 65 6.30 3.08 -3.06
C TYR A 65 6.40 1.62 -3.48
N ARG A 66 5.39 0.79 -3.20
CA ARG A 66 5.33 -0.64 -3.55
C ARG A 66 6.56 -1.41 -3.05
N LEU A 67 7.08 -1.02 -1.88
CA LEU A 67 8.21 -1.71 -1.27
C LEU A 67 7.74 -3.07 -0.75
N THR A 68 8.41 -4.13 -1.20
CA THR A 68 8.14 -5.50 -0.80
C THR A 68 9.10 -5.89 0.32
N LEU A 69 8.68 -5.67 1.56
CA LEU A 69 9.42 -6.10 2.74
C LEU A 69 8.79 -7.36 3.34
N PRO A 70 9.57 -8.19 4.06
CA PRO A 70 9.03 -9.29 4.84
C PRO A 70 7.90 -8.80 5.77
N ASN A 71 6.78 -9.54 5.80
CA ASN A 71 5.63 -9.31 6.67
C ASN A 71 4.92 -7.95 6.53
N ILE A 72 5.19 -7.18 5.48
CA ILE A 72 4.60 -5.84 5.34
C ILE A 72 3.06 -5.86 5.30
N GLU A 73 2.49 -6.81 4.58
CA GLU A 73 1.03 -6.96 4.46
C GLU A 73 0.39 -7.32 5.81
N GLN A 74 1.08 -8.13 6.62
CA GLN A 74 0.64 -8.43 7.99
C GLN A 74 0.72 -7.19 8.87
N ASN A 75 1.79 -6.40 8.77
CA ASN A 75 1.96 -5.17 9.54
C ASN A 75 0.92 -4.10 9.16
N ILE A 76 0.61 -3.97 7.87
CA ILE A 76 -0.47 -3.10 7.38
C ILE A 76 -1.82 -3.57 7.91
N ARG A 77 -2.06 -4.87 8.02
CA ARG A 77 -3.31 -5.38 8.60
C ARG A 77 -3.40 -5.17 10.11
N LEU A 78 -2.29 -5.34 10.83
CA LEU A 78 -2.19 -4.97 12.26
C LEU A 78 -2.48 -3.48 12.47
N MET A 79 -1.99 -2.60 11.58
CA MET A 79 -2.31 -1.18 11.64
C MET A 79 -3.83 -0.93 11.64
N PHE A 80 -4.61 -1.67 10.85
CA PHE A 80 -6.06 -1.50 10.78
C PHE A 80 -6.79 -1.91 12.06
N SER A 81 -6.20 -2.73 12.93
CA SER A 81 -6.81 -3.05 14.22
C SER A 81 -6.89 -1.84 15.17
N LEU A 82 -6.14 -0.78 14.89
CA LEU A 82 -6.21 0.50 15.61
C LEU A 82 -7.54 1.25 15.39
N ILE A 83 -8.41 0.76 14.49
CA ILE A 83 -9.77 1.32 14.31
C ILE A 83 -10.59 1.27 15.61
N TRP A 84 -10.30 0.30 16.48
CA TRP A 84 -10.95 0.11 17.78
C TRP A 84 -10.39 1.01 18.90
N SER A 85 -9.45 1.92 18.58
CA SER A 85 -8.92 2.86 19.55
C SER A 85 -10.02 3.78 20.08
N VAL A 86 -9.92 4.15 21.36
CA VAL A 86 -10.78 5.15 21.99
C VAL A 86 -10.54 6.54 21.39
N ASP A 87 -9.34 6.78 20.85
CA ASP A 87 -8.95 8.04 20.25
C ASP A 87 -9.49 8.19 18.83
N LYS A 88 -10.52 9.04 18.68
CA LYS A 88 -11.11 9.36 17.37
C LYS A 88 -10.09 9.83 16.32
N SER A 89 -9.04 10.53 16.76
CA SER A 89 -8.00 11.01 15.84
C SER A 89 -7.18 9.86 15.24
N ILE A 90 -7.02 8.74 15.95
CA ILE A 90 -6.41 7.52 15.41
C ILE A 90 -7.36 6.88 14.40
N CYS A 91 -8.64 6.72 14.74
CA CYS A 91 -9.65 6.18 13.82
C CYS A 91 -9.73 6.98 12.51
N GLU A 92 -9.71 8.31 12.59
CA GLU A 92 -9.66 9.20 11.42
C GLU A 92 -8.38 9.00 10.59
N THR A 93 -7.23 8.82 11.26
CA THR A 93 -5.96 8.56 10.56
C THR A 93 -5.99 7.20 9.86
N ILE A 94 -6.58 6.17 10.50
CA ILE A 94 -6.73 4.83 9.93
C ILE A 94 -7.69 4.82 8.74
N THR A 95 -8.84 5.48 8.83
CA THR A 95 -9.78 5.58 7.70
C THR A 95 -9.16 6.31 6.50
N GLN A 96 -8.37 7.36 6.75
CA GLN A 96 -7.60 8.03 5.69
C GLN A 96 -6.51 7.12 5.10
N ALA A 97 -5.79 6.37 5.94
CA ALA A 97 -4.78 5.41 5.50
C ALA A 97 -5.39 4.32 4.61
N PHE A 98 -6.56 3.79 4.99
CA PHE A 98 -7.28 2.79 4.20
C PHE A 98 -7.63 3.32 2.79
N VAL A 99 -8.14 4.55 2.71
CA VAL A 99 -8.44 5.20 1.42
C VAL A 99 -7.16 5.37 0.60
N LYS A 100 -6.06 5.85 1.20
CA LYS A 100 -4.78 5.99 0.51
C LYS A 100 -4.21 4.67 0.00
N ILE A 101 -4.43 3.56 0.72
CA ILE A 101 -3.85 2.26 0.36
C ILE A 101 -4.68 1.53 -0.70
N TYR A 102 -6.01 1.53 -0.58
CA TYR A 102 -6.87 0.69 -1.42
C TYR A 102 -7.67 1.48 -2.46
N PHE A 103 -7.91 2.77 -2.22
CA PHE A 103 -8.84 3.58 -3.01
C PHE A 103 -8.13 4.70 -3.78
N ASP A 104 -6.85 4.94 -3.48
CA ASP A 104 -6.04 5.88 -4.23
C ASP A 104 -5.86 5.39 -5.66
N VAL A 105 -6.08 6.29 -6.60
CA VAL A 105 -6.09 5.98 -8.02
C VAL A 105 -5.10 6.90 -8.70
N SER A 106 -4.17 6.30 -9.45
CA SER A 106 -3.22 7.06 -10.26
C SER A 106 -3.97 8.05 -11.17
N PRO A 107 -3.52 9.30 -11.31
CA PRO A 107 -4.17 10.31 -12.15
C PRO A 107 -4.25 9.90 -13.63
N THR A 108 -3.47 8.91 -14.04
CA THR A 108 -3.48 8.33 -15.39
C THR A 108 -4.74 7.50 -15.68
N ILE A 109 -5.45 7.01 -14.65
CA ILE A 109 -6.64 6.18 -14.84
C ILE A 109 -7.83 7.07 -15.20
N ALA A 110 -8.51 6.73 -16.30
CA ALA A 110 -9.70 7.45 -16.71
C ALA A 110 -10.77 7.41 -15.61
N ARG A 111 -11.45 8.54 -15.39
CA ARG A 111 -12.43 8.71 -14.29
C ARG A 111 -13.50 7.62 -14.26
N ILE A 112 -13.86 7.07 -15.42
CA ILE A 112 -14.85 5.99 -15.57
C ILE A 112 -14.43 4.66 -14.93
N HIS A 113 -13.12 4.42 -14.78
CA HIS A 113 -12.58 3.18 -14.19
C HIS A 113 -12.28 3.29 -12.69
N ILE A 114 -12.33 4.50 -12.10
CA ILE A 114 -12.11 4.72 -10.66
C ILE A 114 -12.98 3.78 -9.79
N PRO A 115 -14.30 3.66 -10.02
CA PRO A 115 -15.14 2.82 -9.15
C PRO A 115 -14.79 1.34 -9.24
N LEU A 116 -14.40 0.87 -10.44
CA LEU A 116 -13.95 -0.50 -10.65
C LEU A 116 -12.62 -0.77 -9.94
N HIS A 117 -11.70 0.19 -9.98
CA HIS A 117 -10.42 0.10 -9.28
C HIS A 117 -10.61 0.06 -7.76
N GLN A 118 -11.47 0.92 -7.21
CA GLN A 118 -11.79 0.94 -5.78
C GLN A 118 -12.48 -0.37 -5.34
N ALA A 119 -13.43 -0.88 -6.14
CA ALA A 119 -14.06 -2.18 -5.89
C ALA A 119 -13.05 -3.33 -5.89
N ARG A 120 -12.09 -3.33 -6.84
CA ARG A 120 -10.96 -4.28 -6.83
C ARG A 120 -10.08 -4.14 -5.59
N GLY A 121 -9.85 -2.91 -5.12
CA GLY A 121 -9.11 -2.64 -3.89
C GLY A 121 -9.75 -3.33 -2.68
N ILE A 122 -11.07 -3.24 -2.55
CA ILE A 122 -11.84 -3.93 -1.50
C ILE A 122 -11.72 -5.45 -1.64
N ILE A 123 -11.95 -5.99 -2.84
CA ILE A 123 -11.85 -7.44 -3.09
C ILE A 123 -10.44 -7.95 -2.74
N ARG A 124 -9.39 -7.20 -3.13
CA ARG A 124 -8.00 -7.53 -2.80
C ARG A 124 -7.74 -7.49 -1.29
N ALA A 125 -8.33 -6.55 -0.57
CA ALA A 125 -8.21 -6.48 0.88
C ALA A 125 -8.83 -7.70 1.56
N LEU A 126 -9.95 -8.20 1.05
CA LEU A 126 -10.71 -9.31 1.64
C LEU A 126 -10.23 -10.71 1.24
N LYS A 127 -9.63 -10.89 0.05
CA LYS A 127 -9.31 -12.22 -0.51
C LYS A 127 -8.40 -13.10 0.36
N SER A 128 -7.63 -12.52 1.27
CA SER A 128 -6.74 -13.24 2.19
C SER A 128 -6.84 -12.73 3.64
N ALA A 129 -7.95 -12.08 3.97
CA ALA A 129 -8.18 -11.56 5.31
C ALA A 129 -8.63 -12.68 6.27
N THR A 130 -8.12 -12.62 7.49
CA THR A 130 -8.66 -13.38 8.63
C THR A 130 -9.97 -12.73 9.10
N PHE A 131 -10.78 -13.47 9.86
CA PHE A 131 -12.05 -12.96 10.41
C PHE A 131 -11.88 -11.64 11.20
N SER A 132 -10.82 -11.53 12.00
CA SER A 132 -10.54 -10.31 12.75
C SER A 132 -10.21 -9.12 11.84
N GLU A 133 -9.51 -9.37 10.73
CA GLU A 133 -9.19 -8.34 9.74
C GLU A 133 -10.43 -7.92 8.94
N GLU A 134 -11.31 -8.86 8.59
CA GLU A 134 -12.62 -8.57 7.97
C GLU A 134 -13.47 -7.64 8.83
N LEU A 135 -13.55 -7.90 10.15
CA LEU A 135 -14.26 -7.02 11.08
C LEU A 135 -13.66 -5.60 11.12
N CYS A 136 -12.34 -5.48 11.10
CA CYS A 136 -11.68 -4.18 11.04
C CYS A 136 -12.02 -3.46 9.74
N PHE A 137 -12.00 -4.16 8.60
CA PHE A 137 -12.39 -3.59 7.31
C PHE A 137 -13.86 -3.18 7.27
N GLU A 138 -14.75 -3.99 7.84
CA GLU A 138 -16.18 -3.66 7.93
C GLU A 138 -16.38 -2.36 8.72
N GLU A 139 -15.73 -2.22 9.87
CA GLU A 139 -15.84 -1.02 10.70
C GLU A 139 -15.28 0.23 9.99
N ILE A 140 -14.13 0.09 9.32
CA ILE A 140 -13.55 1.18 8.51
C ILE A 140 -14.53 1.59 7.39
N LEU A 141 -15.11 0.64 6.67
CA LEU A 141 -16.06 0.92 5.59
C LEU A 141 -17.34 1.57 6.12
N LYS A 142 -17.87 1.13 7.26
CA LYS A 142 -19.02 1.77 7.93
C LYS A 142 -18.73 3.24 8.23
N GLN A 143 -17.56 3.55 8.78
CA GLN A 143 -17.15 4.93 9.07
C GLN A 143 -17.04 5.76 7.78
N LEU A 144 -16.37 5.24 6.75
CA LEU A 144 -16.21 5.96 5.48
C LEU A 144 -17.54 6.22 4.75
N ILE A 145 -18.49 5.28 4.82
CA ILE A 145 -19.84 5.44 4.27
C ILE A 145 -20.62 6.49 5.07
N LYS A 146 -20.57 6.42 6.41
CA LYS A 146 -21.24 7.37 7.30
C LYS A 146 -20.76 8.80 7.06
N GLU A 147 -19.46 8.98 6.84
CA GLU A 147 -18.82 10.27 6.57
C GLU A 147 -18.93 10.72 5.11
N LYS A 148 -19.57 9.92 4.24
CA LYS A 148 -19.69 10.19 2.79
C LYS A 148 -18.34 10.41 2.10
N LYS A 149 -17.25 9.84 2.63
CA LYS A 149 -15.90 9.92 2.04
C LYS A 149 -15.75 9.04 0.80
N ILE A 150 -16.71 8.15 0.56
CA ILE A 150 -16.72 7.21 -0.56
C ILE A 150 -18.06 7.33 -1.31
N PRO A 151 -18.06 7.32 -2.67
CA PRO A 151 -19.28 7.24 -3.46
C PRO A 151 -19.90 5.83 -3.39
N THR A 152 -20.70 5.57 -2.36
CA THR A 152 -21.26 4.24 -2.05
C THR A 152 -21.99 3.61 -3.23
N LYS A 153 -22.85 4.37 -3.93
CA LYS A 153 -23.64 3.86 -5.06
C LYS A 153 -22.77 3.34 -6.20
N THR A 154 -21.73 4.08 -6.55
CA THR A 154 -20.87 3.74 -7.68
C THR A 154 -19.97 2.54 -7.37
N ILE A 155 -19.52 2.41 -6.12
CA ILE A 155 -18.74 1.25 -5.69
C ILE A 155 -19.61 0.01 -5.56
N THR A 156 -20.83 0.10 -5.01
CA THR A 156 -21.71 -1.07 -4.92
C THR A 156 -22.11 -1.57 -6.31
N GLU A 157 -22.42 -0.68 -7.26
CA GLU A 157 -22.64 -1.05 -8.66
C GLU A 157 -21.42 -1.74 -9.28
N ALA A 158 -20.20 -1.28 -8.97
CA ALA A 158 -18.97 -1.92 -9.45
C ALA A 158 -18.73 -3.29 -8.81
N LEU A 159 -18.99 -3.45 -7.50
CA LEU A 159 -18.93 -4.74 -6.81
C LEU A 159 -19.94 -5.74 -7.37
N TRP A 160 -21.17 -5.29 -7.67
CA TRP A 160 -22.18 -6.12 -8.31
C TRP A 160 -21.75 -6.61 -9.70
N LYS A 161 -20.97 -5.82 -10.44
CA LYS A 161 -20.40 -6.27 -11.72
C LYS A 161 -19.41 -7.41 -11.52
N PHE A 162 -18.57 -7.35 -10.49
CA PHE A 162 -17.65 -8.45 -10.16
C PHE A 162 -18.40 -9.73 -9.76
N TYR A 163 -19.47 -9.61 -8.99
CA TYR A 163 -20.27 -10.77 -8.59
C TYR A 163 -20.99 -11.45 -9.76
N LYS A 164 -21.41 -10.68 -10.78
CA LYS A 164 -22.14 -11.19 -11.95
C LYS A 164 -21.24 -11.82 -13.02
N LEU A 165 -19.92 -11.68 -12.91
CA LEU A 165 -18.99 -12.31 -13.84
C LEU A 165 -18.87 -13.82 -13.51
N PRO A 166 -19.01 -14.72 -14.49
CA PRO A 166 -18.86 -16.15 -14.28
C PRO A 166 -17.42 -16.49 -13.84
N SER A 167 -17.30 -17.50 -12.98
CA SER A 167 -16.12 -17.82 -12.18
C SER A 167 -14.84 -18.20 -12.94
N ASP A 168 -14.90 -18.41 -14.27
CA ASP A 168 -13.75 -18.85 -15.09
C ASP A 168 -12.77 -17.71 -15.49
N ASP A 169 -13.18 -16.44 -15.44
CA ASP A 169 -12.31 -15.30 -15.78
C ASP A 169 -11.47 -14.79 -14.57
N ASN A 170 -11.61 -15.43 -13.39
CA ASN A 170 -10.93 -15.00 -12.17
C ASN A 170 -9.43 -15.37 -12.13
N THR A 171 -8.93 -16.17 -13.08
CA THR A 171 -7.54 -16.62 -13.14
C THR A 171 -6.63 -15.78 -14.02
N ASP A 172 -7.16 -15.06 -15.02
CA ASP A 172 -6.31 -14.41 -16.05
C ASP A 172 -6.10 -12.90 -15.87
N VAL A 173 -6.64 -12.30 -14.80
CA VAL A 173 -6.40 -10.89 -14.44
C VAL A 173 -5.59 -10.75 -13.14
N ILE A 174 -4.98 -11.85 -12.69
CA ILE A 174 -4.06 -11.90 -11.55
C ILE A 174 -2.64 -12.12 -12.09
N SER A 175 -2.14 -11.16 -12.84
CA SER A 175 -0.72 -10.96 -13.13
C SER A 175 -0.41 -9.48 -13.03
#